data_AF-H2AU33-F1
#
_entry.id   AF-H2AU33-F1
#
_cell.length_a   1.000
_cell.length_b   1.000
_cell.length_c   1.000
_cell.angle_alpha   90.00
_cell.angle_beta   90.00
_cell.angle_gamma   90.00
#
_symmetry.space_group_name_H-M   'P 1'
#
loop_
_entity.id
_entity.type
_entity.pdbx_description
1 polymer ?
#
loop_
_entity_poly.entity_id
_entity_poly.type
_entity_poly.pdbx_seq_one_letter_code
_entity_poly.pdbx_strand_id
1 'polypeptide(L)'
;MSESKVRTNHVKFDDGMSEDPTITVPEITQKKSTIIAHSDSDSDDEAPEEEGLSQSVTNTRVLAKEREEAIMLEQKLLKERRRQQNEKFREQQEEKRKRLEMKSNEKLDAINTDNADLEKLPEEFFEKLQESEASSKVVESIPKHINFNDISDTNCLPEVKKQLEKKKKKTLKTLRRATLKKGPVHVSVLSSEASVKKLAPVRENSIMRTKDKWLKRSLLRKK
;
A
#
# COMPACT_ATOMS: atom_id res chain seq x y z
N MET A 1 36.53 30.08 20.11
CA MET A 1 35.32 29.99 19.27
C MET A 1 35.75 29.45 17.90
N SER A 2 35.37 28.22 17.57
CA SER A 2 35.69 27.60 16.27
C SER A 2 34.58 26.61 15.91
N GLU A 3 33.63 27.01 15.06
CA GLU A 3 32.52 26.14 14.64
C GLU A 3 32.93 25.26 13.45
N SER A 4 33.08 23.96 13.69
CA SER A 4 33.38 22.97 12.65
C SER A 4 32.14 22.66 11.81
N LYS A 5 32.03 23.31 10.64
CA LYS A 5 30.87 23.20 9.74
C LYS A 5 30.86 21.85 8.98
N VAL A 6 30.16 20.86 9.53
CA VAL A 6 29.98 19.53 8.91
C VAL A 6 29.28 19.66 7.56
N ARG A 7 29.95 19.22 6.49
CA ARG A 7 29.37 19.09 5.15
C ARG A 7 28.86 17.66 4.93
N THR A 8 27.56 17.50 4.71
CA THR A 8 26.96 16.20 4.37
C THR A 8 27.01 15.98 2.86
N ASN A 9 27.91 15.10 2.41
CA ASN A 9 28.00 14.71 1.01
C ASN A 9 26.86 13.75 0.67
N HIS A 10 25.93 14.19 -0.18
CA HIS A 10 24.77 13.40 -0.59
C HIS A 10 25.14 12.46 -1.74
N VAL A 11 25.42 11.19 -1.44
CA VAL A 11 25.68 10.17 -2.48
C VAL A 11 24.39 9.88 -3.23
N LYS A 12 24.43 9.98 -4.56
CA LYS A 12 23.37 9.51 -5.46
C LYS A 12 23.82 8.17 -6.03
N PHE A 13 23.07 7.11 -5.73
CA PHE A 13 23.23 5.80 -6.36
C PHE A 13 22.51 5.80 -7.71
N ASP A 14 23.23 6.12 -8.79
CA ASP A 14 22.92 5.66 -10.16
C ASP A 14 24.09 6.02 -11.11
N ASP A 15 25.14 5.19 -11.16
CA ASP A 15 25.99 4.99 -12.36
C ASP A 15 26.85 3.71 -12.24
N GLY A 16 27.11 3.04 -13.38
CA GLY A 16 27.84 1.75 -13.51
C GLY A 16 26.93 0.50 -13.43
N MET A 17 26.54 -0.15 -14.54
CA MET A 17 27.32 -1.05 -15.43
C MET A 17 28.04 -2.17 -14.66
N SER A 18 27.95 -3.47 -15.00
CA SER A 18 27.33 -4.17 -16.15
C SER A 18 26.64 -5.48 -15.67
N GLU A 19 26.25 -6.51 -16.44
CA GLU A 19 26.30 -6.82 -17.90
C GLU A 19 25.18 -7.84 -18.26
N ASP A 20 24.95 -8.10 -19.55
CA ASP A 20 24.05 -9.18 -20.04
C ASP A 20 24.80 -10.54 -20.17
N PRO A 21 24.09 -11.67 -20.39
CA PRO A 21 23.99 -12.10 -21.78
C PRO A 21 22.57 -12.49 -22.24
N THR A 22 22.23 -11.99 -23.43
CA THR A 22 21.00 -12.23 -24.18
C THR A 22 20.81 -13.70 -24.58
N ILE A 23 19.66 -14.29 -24.26
CA ILE A 23 19.24 -15.59 -24.79
C ILE A 23 18.18 -15.38 -25.88
N THR A 24 18.54 -15.66 -27.14
CA THR A 24 17.61 -15.68 -28.27
C THR A 24 17.01 -17.07 -28.46
N VAL A 25 15.68 -17.18 -28.43
CA VAL A 25 14.94 -18.44 -28.70
C VAL A 25 14.11 -18.27 -29.99
N PRO A 26 14.19 -19.19 -30.97
CA PRO A 26 13.40 -19.11 -32.20
C PRO A 26 11.92 -19.50 -32.00
N GLU A 27 11.06 -18.86 -32.79
CA GLU A 27 9.60 -19.02 -32.77
C GLU A 27 9.15 -20.29 -33.50
N ILE A 28 8.54 -21.25 -32.78
CA ILE A 28 8.01 -22.50 -33.36
C ILE A 28 6.53 -22.32 -33.70
N THR A 29 6.22 -22.21 -34.99
CA THR A 29 4.85 -22.16 -35.50
C THR A 29 4.23 -23.56 -35.61
N GLN A 30 3.41 -23.95 -34.63
CA GLN A 30 2.69 -25.23 -34.69
C GLN A 30 1.50 -25.16 -35.68
N LYS A 31 1.59 -25.87 -36.81
CA LYS A 31 0.44 -26.18 -37.67
C LYS A 31 -0.14 -27.54 -37.28
N LYS A 32 -1.44 -27.56 -37.02
CA LYS A 32 -2.22 -28.75 -36.66
C LYS A 32 -2.66 -29.51 -37.93
N SER A 33 -2.24 -30.76 -38.08
CA SER A 33 -2.83 -31.72 -39.03
C SER A 33 -3.04 -33.06 -38.34
N THR A 34 -4.30 -33.45 -38.17
CA THR A 34 -4.70 -34.77 -37.68
C THR A 34 -4.65 -35.76 -38.84
N ILE A 35 -3.85 -36.82 -38.72
CA ILE A 35 -3.93 -38.00 -39.58
C ILE A 35 -3.94 -39.23 -38.67
N ILE A 36 -4.94 -40.08 -38.83
CA ILE A 36 -5.04 -41.39 -38.21
C ILE A 36 -4.62 -42.41 -39.27
N ALA A 37 -3.57 -43.19 -38.99
CA ALA A 37 -3.24 -44.39 -39.73
C ALA A 37 -2.49 -45.35 -38.80
N HIS A 38 -3.00 -46.57 -38.65
CA HIS A 38 -2.24 -47.68 -38.07
C HIS A 38 -1.30 -48.22 -39.15
N SER A 39 -0.04 -48.43 -38.80
CA SER A 39 0.87 -49.31 -39.54
C SER A 39 1.96 -49.77 -38.60
N ASP A 40 1.90 -51.03 -38.19
CA ASP A 40 3.04 -51.68 -37.54
C ASP A 40 4.18 -51.83 -38.56
N SER A 41 5.39 -51.46 -38.17
CA SER A 41 6.62 -51.80 -38.88
C SER A 41 7.77 -51.70 -37.90
N ASP A 42 8.24 -52.85 -37.42
CA ASP A 42 9.56 -52.93 -36.79
C ASP A 42 10.61 -52.39 -37.77
N SER A 43 11.39 -51.42 -37.32
CA SER A 43 12.58 -50.94 -38.02
C SER A 43 13.62 -50.60 -36.97
N ASP A 44 14.66 -51.44 -36.93
CA ASP A 44 15.78 -51.41 -36.01
C ASP A 44 16.72 -50.25 -36.42
N ASP A 45 16.45 -49.04 -35.92
CA ASP A 45 17.22 -47.82 -36.19
C ASP A 45 17.74 -47.27 -34.85
N GLU A 46 19.02 -47.55 -34.56
CA GLU A 46 19.74 -47.15 -33.35
C GLU A 46 19.85 -45.61 -33.29
N ALA A 47 18.82 -44.98 -32.74
CA ALA A 47 18.72 -43.53 -32.64
C ALA A 47 19.82 -42.95 -31.73
N PRO A 48 20.32 -41.72 -32.00
CA PRO A 48 21.33 -41.08 -31.16
C PRO A 48 20.90 -40.98 -29.69
N GLU A 49 21.78 -41.36 -28.77
CA GLU A 49 21.51 -41.35 -27.33
C GLU A 49 20.98 -39.98 -26.83
N GLU A 50 19.92 -40.00 -26.00
CA GLU A 50 19.24 -38.79 -25.53
C GLU A 50 20.02 -38.00 -24.45
N GLU A 51 21.22 -37.48 -24.75
CA GLU A 51 21.91 -36.55 -23.85
C GLU A 51 21.06 -35.30 -23.51
N GLY A 52 20.19 -34.88 -24.42
CA GLY A 52 19.35 -33.68 -24.28
C GLY A 52 18.27 -33.77 -23.19
N LEU A 53 17.68 -34.94 -22.94
CA LEU A 53 16.63 -35.06 -21.89
C LEU A 53 17.23 -34.96 -20.49
N SER A 54 18.41 -35.54 -20.28
CA SER A 54 19.11 -35.50 -18.98
C SER A 54 19.42 -34.06 -18.55
N GLN A 55 19.89 -33.22 -19.48
CA GLN A 55 20.21 -31.82 -19.25
C GLN A 55 18.95 -30.96 -19.00
N SER A 56 17.83 -31.27 -19.65
CA SER A 56 16.54 -30.61 -19.38
C SER A 56 16.04 -30.89 -17.96
N VAL A 57 16.17 -32.14 -17.49
CA VAL A 57 15.77 -32.55 -16.13
C VAL A 57 16.68 -31.96 -15.06
N THR A 58 17.99 -31.81 -15.29
CA THR A 58 18.88 -31.13 -14.35
C THR A 58 18.61 -29.62 -14.30
N ASN A 59 18.45 -28.96 -15.45
CA ASN A 59 18.17 -27.52 -15.53
C ASN A 59 16.84 -27.15 -14.85
N THR A 60 15.78 -27.91 -15.09
CA THR A 60 14.48 -27.70 -14.40
C THR A 60 14.58 -27.91 -12.89
N ARG A 61 15.39 -28.87 -12.43
CA ARG A 61 15.65 -29.10 -11.00
C ARG A 61 16.49 -27.98 -10.35
N VAL A 62 17.43 -27.37 -11.08
CA VAL A 62 18.18 -26.19 -10.61
C VAL A 62 17.25 -24.98 -10.47
N LEU A 63 16.47 -24.65 -11.52
CA LEU A 63 15.50 -23.56 -11.49
C LEU A 63 14.45 -23.71 -10.37
N ALA A 64 14.04 -24.95 -10.07
CA ALA A 64 13.13 -25.23 -8.96
C ALA A 64 13.75 -24.89 -7.59
N LYS A 65 15.03 -25.24 -7.38
CA LYS A 65 15.77 -24.92 -6.15
C LYS A 65 15.99 -23.42 -5.99
N GLU A 66 16.46 -22.75 -7.04
CA GLU A 66 16.69 -21.29 -7.03
C GLU A 66 15.41 -20.53 -6.66
N ARG A 67 14.26 -20.98 -7.19
CA ARG A 67 12.95 -20.42 -6.86
C ARG A 67 12.56 -20.65 -5.40
N GLU A 68 12.83 -21.83 -4.84
CA GLU A 68 12.57 -22.14 -3.44
C GLU A 68 13.46 -21.29 -2.50
N GLU A 69 14.76 -21.18 -2.83
CA GLU A 69 15.72 -20.35 -2.10
C GLU A 69 15.34 -18.86 -2.13
N ALA A 70 14.92 -18.34 -3.28
CA ALA A 70 14.43 -16.97 -3.42
C ALA A 70 13.19 -16.70 -2.56
N ILE A 71 12.22 -17.61 -2.54
CA ILE A 71 11.03 -17.52 -1.67
C ILE A 71 11.43 -17.54 -0.20
N MET A 72 12.36 -18.43 0.19
CA MET A 72 12.85 -18.52 1.56
C MET A 72 13.61 -17.26 2.00
N LEU A 73 14.35 -16.63 1.11
CA LEU A 73 15.03 -15.34 1.36
C LEU A 73 14.01 -14.21 1.53
N GLU A 74 13.01 -14.09 0.64
CA GLU A 74 11.94 -13.10 0.76
C GLU A 74 11.19 -13.24 2.10
N GLN A 75 10.85 -14.47 2.50
CA GLN A 75 10.21 -14.73 3.79
C GLN A 75 11.08 -14.35 4.99
N LYS A 76 12.40 -14.60 4.94
CA LYS A 76 13.34 -14.17 5.99
C LYS A 76 13.38 -12.65 6.10
N LEU A 77 13.53 -11.94 4.99
CA LEU A 77 13.56 -10.47 4.93
C LEU A 77 12.24 -9.87 5.43
N LEU A 78 11.09 -10.45 5.07
CA LEU A 78 9.78 -10.00 5.56
C LEU A 78 9.61 -10.21 7.07
N LYS A 79 10.07 -11.35 7.62
CA LYS A 79 10.09 -11.60 9.07
C LYS A 79 11.00 -10.62 9.80
N GLU A 80 12.18 -10.33 9.25
CA GLU A 80 13.12 -9.37 9.83
C GLU A 80 12.56 -7.94 9.82
N ARG A 81 11.99 -7.48 8.70
CA ARG A 81 11.30 -6.18 8.62
C ARG A 81 10.17 -6.07 9.65
N ARG A 82 9.38 -7.13 9.86
CA ARG A 82 8.35 -7.16 10.91
C ARG A 82 8.97 -7.06 12.31
N ARG A 83 10.08 -7.76 12.58
CA ARG A 83 10.81 -7.68 13.86
C ARG A 83 11.28 -6.25 14.14
N GLN A 84 11.94 -5.60 13.17
CA GLN A 84 12.40 -4.22 13.28
C GLN A 84 11.25 -3.21 13.51
N GLN A 85 10.08 -3.42 12.89
CA GLN A 85 8.90 -2.60 13.12
C GLN A 85 8.32 -2.79 14.52
N ASN A 86 8.22 -4.03 15.00
CA ASN A 86 7.74 -4.33 16.35
C ASN A 86 8.69 -3.78 17.43
N GLU A 87 9.99 -3.84 17.20
CA GLU A 87 11.02 -3.30 18.11
C GLU A 87 10.89 -1.78 18.26
N LYS A 88 10.83 -1.04 17.13
CA LYS A 88 10.59 0.42 17.13
C LYS A 88 9.26 0.80 17.77
N PHE A 89 8.21 -0.02 17.60
CA PHE A 89 6.93 0.22 18.24
C PHE A 89 6.98 -0.01 19.76
N ARG A 90 7.70 -1.04 20.22
CA ARG A 90 7.97 -1.28 21.65
C ARG A 90 8.75 -0.10 22.26
N GLU A 91 9.83 0.35 21.61
CA GLU A 91 10.60 1.52 22.04
C GLU A 91 9.73 2.77 22.18
N GLN A 92 8.87 3.07 21.20
CA GLN A 92 7.93 4.19 21.25
C GLN A 92 6.90 4.06 22.39
N GLN A 93 6.43 2.84 22.69
CA GLN A 93 5.54 2.61 23.82
C GLN A 93 6.25 2.81 25.17
N GLU A 94 7.48 2.32 25.31
CA GLU A 94 8.30 2.50 26.51
C GLU A 94 8.68 3.98 26.71
N GLU A 95 9.06 4.70 25.67
CA GLU A 95 9.33 6.14 25.72
C GLU A 95 8.07 6.92 26.13
N LYS A 96 6.91 6.59 25.52
CA LYS A 96 5.63 7.21 25.89
C LYS A 96 5.25 6.92 27.35
N ARG A 97 5.51 5.71 27.85
CA ARG A 97 5.28 5.33 29.25
C ARG A 97 6.19 6.13 30.18
N LYS A 98 7.51 6.13 29.93
CA LYS A 98 8.49 6.91 30.71
C LYS A 98 8.15 8.41 30.71
N ARG A 99 7.72 8.97 29.57
CA ARG A 99 7.30 10.38 29.48
C ARG A 99 6.03 10.69 30.27
N LEU A 100 5.11 9.72 30.40
CA LEU A 100 3.94 9.87 31.27
C LEU A 100 4.31 9.76 32.75
N GLU A 101 5.20 8.83 33.09
CA GLU A 101 5.71 8.59 34.45
C GLU A 101 6.52 9.78 34.99
N MET A 102 7.42 10.35 34.17
CA MET A 102 8.11 11.60 34.50
C MET A 102 7.12 12.75 34.75
N LYS A 103 6.07 12.87 33.92
CA LYS A 103 5.03 13.90 34.07
C LYS A 103 4.10 13.66 35.26
N SER A 104 3.88 12.42 35.70
CA SER A 104 3.12 12.16 36.92
C SER A 104 3.97 12.48 38.15
N ASN A 105 5.26 12.15 38.12
CA ASN A 105 6.16 12.46 39.24
C ASN A 105 6.38 13.97 39.37
N GLU A 106 6.67 14.68 38.27
CA GLU A 106 6.76 16.15 38.22
C GLU A 106 5.49 16.83 38.76
N LYS A 107 4.30 16.26 38.48
CA LYS A 107 3.03 16.72 39.06
C LYS A 107 2.88 16.40 40.55
N LEU A 108 3.31 15.22 41.01
CA LEU A 108 3.27 14.86 42.43
C LEU A 108 4.24 15.72 43.24
N ASP A 109 5.41 16.02 42.70
CA ASP A 109 6.40 16.91 43.30
C ASP A 109 5.87 18.35 43.39
N ALA A 110 5.24 18.86 42.32
CA ALA A 110 4.55 20.15 42.35
C ALA A 110 3.38 20.20 43.35
N ILE A 111 2.57 19.13 43.41
CA ILE A 111 1.49 19.02 44.40
C ILE A 111 2.05 18.99 45.83
N ASN A 112 3.19 18.33 46.07
CA ASN A 112 3.83 18.31 47.39
C ASN A 112 4.41 19.67 47.80
N THR A 113 4.89 20.48 46.85
CA THR A 113 5.29 21.88 47.15
C THR A 113 4.09 22.79 47.37
N ASP A 114 3.01 22.65 46.60
CA ASP A 114 1.82 23.50 46.70
C ASP A 114 0.99 23.19 47.96
N ASN A 115 1.04 21.95 48.48
CA ASN A 115 0.35 21.58 49.74
C ASN A 115 0.90 22.29 51.00
N ALA A 116 2.04 22.97 50.93
CA ALA A 116 2.54 23.79 52.03
C ALA A 116 1.78 25.12 52.19
N ASP A 117 1.05 25.56 51.15
CA ASP A 117 0.44 26.91 51.05
C ASP A 117 -1.08 26.86 50.74
N LEU A 118 -1.69 25.67 50.77
CA LEU A 118 -3.13 25.51 50.60
C LEU A 118 -3.89 25.90 51.88
N GLU A 119 -4.33 27.16 51.93
CA GLU A 119 -5.41 27.59 52.82
C GLU A 119 -6.61 26.63 52.68
N LYS A 120 -7.24 26.29 53.83
CA LYS A 120 -8.34 25.33 53.88
C LYS A 120 -9.47 25.75 52.94
N LEU A 121 -9.79 24.89 51.98
CA LEU A 121 -10.89 25.12 51.05
C LEU A 121 -12.20 25.34 51.84
N PRO A 122 -12.99 26.40 51.55
CA PRO A 122 -14.21 26.68 52.30
C PRO A 122 -15.19 25.48 52.31
N GLU A 123 -15.60 25.05 53.49
CA GLU A 123 -16.46 23.86 53.66
C GLU A 123 -17.82 24.01 52.94
N GLU A 124 -18.35 25.24 52.84
CA GLU A 124 -19.55 25.59 52.07
C GLU A 124 -19.47 25.22 50.56
N PHE A 125 -18.26 25.05 50.00
CA PHE A 125 -18.10 24.60 48.62
C PHE A 125 -18.45 23.12 48.45
N PHE A 126 -18.12 22.29 49.45
CA PHE A 126 -18.46 20.87 49.44
C PHE A 126 -19.95 20.63 49.68
N GLU A 127 -20.57 21.38 50.59
CA GLU A 127 -22.03 21.32 50.80
C GLU A 127 -22.80 21.64 49.51
N LYS A 128 -22.39 22.69 48.76
CA LYS A 128 -22.95 23.02 47.44
C LYS A 128 -22.78 21.92 46.41
N LEU A 129 -21.61 21.26 46.38
CA LEU A 129 -21.40 20.12 45.49
C LEU A 129 -22.32 18.95 45.86
N GLN A 130 -22.50 18.67 47.15
CA GLN A 130 -23.33 17.57 47.63
C GLN A 130 -24.85 17.83 47.39
N GLU A 131 -25.32 19.08 47.52
CA GLU A 131 -26.65 19.49 47.06
C GLU A 131 -26.81 19.39 45.52
N SER A 132 -25.74 19.71 44.77
CA SER A 132 -25.77 19.58 43.30
C SER A 132 -25.80 18.12 42.85
N GLU A 133 -25.11 17.20 43.53
CA GLU A 133 -25.15 15.75 43.23
C GLU A 133 -26.50 15.12 43.58
N ALA A 134 -27.15 15.59 44.65
CA ALA A 134 -28.51 15.18 45.01
C ALA A 134 -29.57 15.60 43.96
N SER A 135 -29.29 16.63 43.17
CA SER A 135 -30.18 17.12 42.10
C SER A 135 -29.74 16.70 40.68
N SER A 136 -28.47 16.35 40.46
CA SER A 136 -27.94 15.96 39.14
C SER A 136 -28.20 14.49 38.80
N LYS A 137 -29.47 14.14 38.56
CA LYS A 137 -29.89 12.79 38.11
C LYS A 137 -29.49 12.44 36.66
N VAL A 138 -28.58 13.21 36.06
CA VAL A 138 -28.21 13.15 34.63
C VAL A 138 -26.69 13.38 34.45
N VAL A 139 -25.87 12.48 34.99
CA VAL A 139 -24.52 12.28 34.44
C VAL A 139 -24.64 11.25 33.31
N GLU A 140 -24.68 11.74 32.07
CA GLU A 140 -24.75 10.89 30.90
C GLU A 140 -23.57 9.91 30.86
N SER A 141 -23.86 8.62 30.70
CA SER A 141 -22.85 7.58 30.81
C SER A 141 -21.82 7.68 29.68
N ILE A 142 -20.54 7.81 30.05
CA ILE A 142 -19.43 7.80 29.10
C ILE A 142 -19.48 6.46 28.33
N PRO A 143 -19.65 6.47 27.00
CA PRO A 143 -19.90 5.25 26.24
C PRO A 143 -18.65 4.36 26.20
N LYS A 144 -18.80 3.13 26.71
CA LYS A 144 -17.71 2.14 26.85
C LYS A 144 -17.15 1.61 25.52
N HIS A 145 -17.77 1.94 24.39
CA HIS A 145 -17.37 1.46 23.07
C HIS A 145 -17.46 2.59 22.05
N ILE A 146 -16.33 2.96 21.45
CA ILE A 146 -16.26 4.02 20.43
C ILE A 146 -16.15 3.36 19.06
N ASN A 147 -17.17 3.53 18.21
CA ASN A 147 -17.14 3.04 16.84
C ASN A 147 -16.23 3.94 15.97
N PHE A 148 -15.07 3.43 15.56
CA PHE A 148 -14.09 4.20 14.79
C PHE A 148 -14.59 4.65 13.41
N ASN A 149 -15.67 4.08 12.86
CA ASN A 149 -16.28 4.59 11.63
C ASN A 149 -16.98 5.94 11.85
N ASP A 150 -17.71 6.12 12.95
CA ASP A 150 -18.57 7.30 13.18
C ASP A 150 -17.78 8.58 13.50
N ILE A 151 -16.57 8.42 14.06
CA ILE A 151 -15.64 9.53 14.33
C ILE A 151 -15.18 10.19 13.02
N SER A 152 -15.11 9.43 11.92
CA SER A 152 -14.53 9.91 10.65
C SER A 152 -15.41 10.94 9.94
N ASP A 153 -16.73 10.92 10.17
CA ASP A 153 -17.69 11.78 9.47
C ASP A 153 -18.24 12.94 10.31
N THR A 154 -18.23 12.86 11.63
CA THR A 154 -18.86 13.88 12.50
C THR A 154 -17.95 15.06 12.81
N ASN A 155 -16.65 14.83 13.10
CA ASN A 155 -15.73 15.87 13.60
C ASN A 155 -14.65 16.31 12.60
N CYS A 156 -14.70 15.83 11.35
CA CYS A 156 -13.69 16.15 10.35
C CYS A 156 -14.06 17.45 9.60
N LEU A 157 -13.26 18.51 9.79
CA LEU A 157 -13.43 19.81 9.09
C LEU A 157 -13.64 19.61 7.58
N PRO A 158 -14.51 20.40 6.93
CA PRO A 158 -14.90 20.16 5.53
C PRO A 158 -13.71 20.24 4.55
N GLU A 159 -12.66 21.00 4.88
CA GLU A 159 -11.44 21.03 4.07
C GLU A 159 -10.62 19.74 4.20
N VAL A 160 -10.55 19.13 5.39
CA VAL A 160 -9.89 17.84 5.60
C VAL A 160 -10.65 16.73 4.86
N LYS A 161 -11.99 16.76 4.87
CA LYS A 161 -12.81 15.85 4.03
C LYS A 161 -12.50 16.00 2.54
N LYS A 162 -12.49 17.23 2.00
CA LYS A 162 -12.10 17.50 0.60
C LYS A 162 -10.69 17.00 0.28
N GLN A 163 -9.73 17.15 1.20
CA GLN A 163 -8.38 16.63 1.02
C GLN A 163 -8.32 15.10 1.04
N LEU A 164 -9.11 14.45 1.90
CA LEU A 164 -9.22 13.00 1.96
C LEU A 164 -9.86 12.43 0.69
N GLU A 165 -10.93 13.05 0.17
CA GLU A 165 -11.53 12.71 -1.13
C GLU A 165 -10.55 12.89 -2.29
N LYS A 166 -9.80 14.00 -2.33
CA LYS A 166 -8.74 14.22 -3.32
C LYS A 166 -7.69 13.10 -3.26
N LYS A 167 -7.29 12.64 -2.06
CA LYS A 167 -6.37 11.51 -1.85
C LYS A 167 -7.00 10.19 -2.34
N LYS A 168 -8.22 9.84 -1.90
CA LYS A 168 -8.98 8.64 -2.34
C LYS A 168 -9.14 8.59 -3.87
N LYS A 169 -9.42 9.72 -4.52
CA LYS A 169 -9.53 9.83 -5.99
C LYS A 169 -8.20 9.64 -6.70
N LYS A 170 -7.08 10.07 -6.10
CA LYS A 170 -5.72 9.84 -6.64
C LYS A 170 -5.33 8.36 -6.53
N THR A 171 -5.51 7.73 -5.37
CA THR A 171 -5.18 6.30 -5.18
C THR A 171 -6.06 5.38 -6.03
N LEU A 172 -7.36 5.68 -6.16
CA LEU A 172 -8.25 4.93 -7.04
C LEU A 172 -7.90 5.10 -8.53
N LYS A 173 -7.37 6.26 -8.95
CA LYS A 173 -6.82 6.44 -10.31
C LYS A 173 -5.56 5.60 -10.55
N THR A 174 -4.67 5.46 -9.56
CA THR A 174 -3.47 4.62 -9.72
C THR A 174 -3.82 3.14 -9.74
N LEU A 175 -4.77 2.70 -8.90
CA LEU A 175 -5.25 1.31 -8.86
C LEU A 175 -6.01 0.90 -10.14
N ARG A 176 -6.75 1.83 -10.77
CA ARG A 176 -7.46 1.58 -12.04
C ARG A 176 -6.58 1.71 -13.30
N ARG A 177 -5.28 2.01 -13.18
CA ARG A 177 -4.41 2.24 -14.34
C ARG A 177 -3.92 0.91 -14.91
N ALA A 178 -4.53 0.46 -16.00
CA ALA A 178 -4.18 -0.80 -16.68
C ALA A 178 -2.77 -0.83 -17.28
N THR A 179 -2.13 0.33 -17.48
CA THR A 179 -0.78 0.46 -18.05
C THR A 179 0.21 1.04 -17.03
N LEU A 180 1.37 0.41 -16.87
CA LEU A 180 2.46 0.83 -15.99
C LEU A 180 3.76 0.96 -16.78
N LYS A 181 4.49 2.08 -16.61
CA LYS A 181 5.87 2.20 -17.11
C LYS A 181 6.81 1.47 -16.15
N LYS A 182 7.71 0.64 -16.68
CA LYS A 182 8.72 -0.15 -15.96
C LYS A 182 10.06 0.06 -16.67
N GLY A 183 10.85 1.01 -16.17
CA GLY A 183 12.06 1.47 -16.85
C GLY A 183 11.74 1.99 -18.26
N PRO A 184 12.40 1.48 -19.33
CA PRO A 184 12.11 1.90 -20.71
C PRO A 184 10.78 1.34 -21.24
N VAL A 185 10.26 0.23 -20.70
CA VAL A 185 9.11 -0.50 -21.24
C VAL A 185 7.79 -0.02 -20.64
N HIS A 186 6.70 -0.12 -21.41
CA HIS A 186 5.33 0.04 -20.91
C HIS A 186 4.62 -1.32 -20.89
N VAL A 187 4.15 -1.73 -19.71
CA VAL A 187 3.40 -2.98 -19.51
C VAL A 187 1.93 -2.65 -19.37
N SER A 188 1.07 -3.26 -20.20
CA SER A 188 -0.38 -3.07 -20.18
C SER A 188 -1.13 -4.39 -20.01
N VAL A 189 -2.13 -4.41 -19.13
CA VAL A 189 -3.04 -5.56 -18.99
C VAL A 189 -4.08 -5.51 -20.11
N LEU A 190 -4.23 -6.61 -20.86
CA LEU A 190 -5.28 -6.76 -21.88
C LEU A 190 -6.67 -6.82 -21.22
N SER A 191 -7.67 -6.22 -21.87
CA SER A 191 -9.06 -6.30 -21.42
C SER A 191 -9.59 -7.73 -21.59
N SER A 192 -10.33 -8.23 -20.59
CA SER A 192 -10.99 -9.53 -20.66
C SER A 192 -11.93 -9.62 -21.87
N GLU A 193 -11.88 -10.71 -22.63
CA GLU A 193 -12.78 -10.92 -23.77
C GLU A 193 -14.26 -10.79 -23.39
N ALA A 194 -14.62 -11.17 -22.16
CA ALA A 194 -15.98 -11.08 -21.67
C ALA A 194 -16.50 -9.64 -21.56
N SER A 195 -15.64 -8.64 -21.31
CA SER A 195 -16.08 -7.22 -21.31
C SER A 195 -16.10 -6.64 -22.72
N VAL A 196 -15.15 -7.01 -23.57
CA VAL A 196 -15.05 -6.54 -24.96
C VAL A 196 -16.19 -7.08 -25.84
N LYS A 197 -16.59 -8.34 -25.65
CA LYS A 197 -17.67 -8.97 -26.45
C LYS A 197 -19.08 -8.61 -25.97
N LYS A 198 -19.26 -8.24 -24.69
CA LYS A 198 -20.58 -7.93 -24.11
C LYS A 198 -21.00 -6.46 -24.19
N LEU A 199 -20.04 -5.54 -24.32
CA LEU A 199 -20.30 -4.10 -24.28
C LEU A 199 -19.71 -3.41 -25.51
N ALA A 200 -20.47 -2.46 -26.08
CA ALA A 200 -19.96 -1.62 -27.16
C ALA A 200 -18.75 -0.77 -26.68
N PRO A 201 -17.79 -0.47 -27.56
CA PRO A 201 -16.68 0.43 -27.23
C PRO A 201 -17.14 1.78 -26.68
N VAL A 202 -16.36 2.34 -25.74
CA VAL A 202 -16.66 3.64 -25.13
C VAL A 202 -16.57 4.74 -26.18
N ARG A 203 -17.58 5.62 -26.22
CA ARG A 203 -17.63 6.77 -27.15
C ARG A 203 -16.36 7.63 -27.08
N GLU A 204 -15.88 8.08 -28.23
CA GLU A 204 -14.74 8.99 -28.26
C GLU A 204 -15.14 10.41 -27.85
N ASN A 205 -14.55 10.91 -26.77
CA ASN A 205 -14.89 12.23 -26.25
C ASN A 205 -14.41 13.39 -27.15
N SER A 206 -13.41 13.19 -28.02
CA SER A 206 -12.96 14.24 -28.95
C SER A 206 -14.05 14.54 -29.99
N ILE A 207 -14.49 13.51 -30.71
CA ILE A 207 -15.57 13.59 -31.71
C ILE A 207 -16.85 14.15 -31.08
N MET A 208 -17.26 13.61 -29.92
CA MET A 208 -18.46 14.09 -29.22
C MET A 208 -18.36 15.54 -28.78
N ARG A 209 -17.20 16.01 -28.31
CA ARG A 209 -16.98 17.43 -27.98
C ARG A 209 -17.03 18.32 -29.22
N THR A 210 -16.49 17.88 -30.37
CA THR A 210 -16.55 18.63 -31.62
C THR A 210 -18.00 18.77 -32.10
N LYS A 211 -18.76 17.67 -32.12
CA LYS A 211 -20.21 17.66 -32.39
C LYS A 211 -20.97 18.59 -31.43
N ASP A 212 -20.77 18.44 -30.13
CA ASP A 212 -21.47 19.24 -29.12
C ASP A 212 -21.10 20.72 -29.21
N LYS A 213 -19.83 21.06 -29.44
CA LYS A 213 -19.35 22.44 -29.62
C LYS A 213 -19.95 23.07 -30.88
N TRP A 214 -20.09 22.32 -31.97
CA TRP A 214 -20.77 22.79 -33.18
C TRP A 214 -22.27 23.02 -32.94
N LEU A 215 -22.96 22.06 -32.34
CA LEU A 215 -24.39 22.13 -32.07
C LEU A 215 -24.76 23.15 -30.98
N LYS A 216 -23.83 23.49 -30.08
CA LYS A 216 -23.99 24.48 -28.99
C LYS A 216 -23.17 25.76 -29.22
N ARG A 217 -22.75 26.04 -30.46
CA ARG A 217 -22.02 27.28 -30.79
C ARG A 217 -22.87 28.50 -30.47
N SER A 218 -22.25 29.52 -29.87
CA SER A 218 -22.93 30.77 -29.43
C SER A 218 -23.73 31.46 -30.54
N LEU A 219 -23.26 31.36 -31.79
CA LEU A 219 -23.94 31.89 -32.98
C LEU A 219 -25.38 31.38 -33.16
N LEU A 220 -25.73 30.21 -32.63
CA LEU A 220 -27.08 29.64 -32.76
C LEU A 220 -28.12 30.25 -31.81
N ARG A 221 -27.72 31.14 -30.88
CA ARG A 221 -28.60 31.82 -29.89
C ARG A 221 -29.71 30.92 -29.34
N LYS A 222 -29.35 29.71 -28.92
CA LYS A 222 -30.30 28.75 -28.35
C LYS A 222 -30.84 29.32 -27.04
N LYS A 223 -32.16 29.45 -26.98
CA LYS A 223 -32.92 29.76 -25.75
C LYS A 223 -32.77 28.60 -24.75
#